data_AF-G4TJ37-F1
#
_entry.id   AF-G4TJ37-F1
#
_cell.length_a   1.000
_cell.length_b   1.000
_cell.length_c   1.000
_cell.angle_alpha   90.00
_cell.angle_beta   90.00
_cell.angle_gamma   90.00
#
_symmetry.space_group_name_H-M   'P 1'
#
loop_
_entity.id
_entity.type
_entity.pdbx_description
1 polymer ?
#
loop_
_entity_poly.entity_id
_entity_poly.type
_entity_poly.pdbx_seq_one_letter_code
_entity_poly.pdbx_strand_id
1 'polypeptide(L)'
;MNNESQLDEGLASLLRLLRAVEALLHQPSLRSEIYSFKLSSELGGNDALRIRELIALQQTTVCEPLDQMKEALTQKLEVHIQQENAALLYAKALTSPLRRIPPEILSVIVEFHVFRNQGSVWTFMHVCRAWRIAAIGTSRLWKAIYLGHPPLTDVPPYTYIRCASEEQLQAYLKYSESRLTDLRVGQLPVSQLKLLLDLVHRHKPTIKLRLYSEPPIPGMNQLPNIQWDFSELQQLFTVRRQSVQQAVRQSTTLRTLATTTEVASKLDIGNGLPRLQRLILAGASGQLPRQLLVTCTSLHTLALNLDYAPIVDPPIELPSLVKFCLVAGGGVGAEWPVNSPKLRELEVATKLPNFSPTRSITFNAA
;
A
#
# COMPACT_ATOMS: atom_id res chain seq x y z
N MET A 1 4.25 -8.90 45.64
CA MET A 1 3.91 -9.71 46.84
C MET A 1 2.85 -9.07 47.75
N ASN A 2 2.54 -7.76 47.65
CA ASN A 2 1.48 -7.15 48.48
C ASN A 2 0.02 -7.34 47.98
N ASN A 3 -0.20 -7.88 46.78
CA ASN A 3 -1.56 -8.00 46.21
C ASN A 3 -2.27 -9.30 46.61
N GLU A 4 -1.54 -10.39 46.87
CA GLU A 4 -2.14 -11.65 47.33
C GLU A 4 -2.77 -11.50 48.72
N SER A 5 -2.12 -10.77 49.63
CA SER A 5 -2.66 -10.52 50.97
C SER A 5 -3.95 -9.69 50.95
N GLN A 6 -4.11 -8.77 50.00
CA GLN A 6 -5.33 -7.98 49.86
C GLN A 6 -6.50 -8.77 49.25
N LEU A 7 -6.22 -9.77 48.41
CA LEU A 7 -7.25 -10.63 47.85
C LEU A 7 -7.79 -11.61 48.91
N ASP A 8 -6.89 -12.15 49.73
CA ASP A 8 -7.24 -13.03 50.86
C ASP A 8 -8.06 -12.31 51.93
N GLU A 9 -7.74 -11.04 52.22
CA GLU A 9 -8.49 -10.24 53.20
C GLU A 9 -9.90 -9.87 52.71
N GLY A 10 -10.05 -9.64 51.41
CA GLY A 10 -11.35 -9.44 50.75
C GLY A 10 -12.22 -10.69 50.80
N LEU A 11 -11.65 -11.86 50.46
CA LEU A 11 -12.32 -13.16 50.56
C LEU A 11 -12.74 -13.48 52.00
N ALA A 12 -11.87 -13.22 52.98
CA ALA A 12 -12.16 -13.42 54.39
C ALA A 12 -13.32 -12.53 54.88
N SER A 13 -13.42 -11.29 54.39
CA SER A 13 -14.53 -10.38 54.74
C SER A 13 -15.84 -10.81 54.10
N LEU A 14 -15.81 -11.30 52.86
CA LEU A 14 -16.99 -11.78 52.14
C LEU A 14 -17.55 -13.06 52.77
N LEU A 15 -16.67 -13.97 53.20
CA LEU A 15 -17.05 -15.17 53.96
C LEU A 15 -17.67 -14.84 55.32
N ARG A 16 -17.21 -13.77 55.99
CA ARG A 16 -17.83 -13.30 57.25
C ARG A 16 -19.24 -12.76 57.02
N LEU A 17 -19.43 -11.96 55.97
CA LEU A 17 -20.75 -11.42 55.61
C LEU A 17 -21.73 -12.53 55.19
N LEU A 18 -21.28 -13.50 54.38
CA LEU A 18 -22.11 -14.65 54.00
C LEU A 18 -22.55 -15.46 55.22
N ARG A 19 -21.65 -15.73 56.16
CA ARG A 19 -21.99 -16.41 57.42
C ARG A 19 -22.95 -15.60 58.29
N ALA A 20 -22.83 -14.27 58.30
CA ALA A 20 -23.74 -13.40 59.03
C ALA A 20 -25.15 -13.40 58.42
N VAL A 21 -25.25 -13.34 57.09
CA VAL A 21 -26.52 -13.45 56.35
C VAL A 21 -27.13 -14.84 56.54
N GLU A 22 -26.32 -15.89 56.46
CA GLU A 22 -26.76 -17.27 56.69
C GLU A 22 -27.27 -17.46 58.13
N ALA A 23 -26.58 -16.89 59.12
CA ALA A 23 -27.01 -16.88 60.52
C ALA A 23 -28.34 -16.13 60.72
N LEU A 24 -28.53 -14.99 60.04
CA LEU A 24 -29.79 -14.24 60.05
C LEU A 24 -30.93 -15.03 59.42
N LEU A 25 -30.68 -15.71 58.29
CA LEU A 25 -31.66 -16.57 57.61
C LEU A 25 -32.01 -17.85 58.38
N HIS A 26 -31.16 -18.25 59.33
CA HIS A 26 -31.36 -19.39 60.22
C HIS A 26 -31.96 -19.01 61.57
N GLN A 27 -32.21 -17.73 61.85
CA GLN A 27 -32.97 -17.35 63.03
C GLN A 27 -34.42 -17.87 62.92
N PRO A 28 -34.86 -18.75 63.82
CA PRO A 28 -36.16 -19.41 63.71
C PRO A 28 -37.35 -18.43 63.85
N SER A 29 -37.15 -17.27 64.51
CA SER A 29 -38.14 -16.19 64.59
C SER A 29 -38.49 -15.61 63.21
N LEU A 30 -37.47 -15.21 62.44
CA LEU A 30 -37.61 -14.67 61.08
C LEU A 30 -38.18 -15.70 60.10
N ARG A 31 -37.77 -16.97 60.19
CA ARG A 31 -38.39 -18.03 59.37
C ARG A 31 -39.85 -18.25 59.75
N SER A 32 -40.21 -18.24 61.02
CA SER A 32 -41.59 -18.46 61.46
C SER A 32 -42.54 -17.35 61.01
N GLU A 33 -42.09 -16.09 60.95
CA GLU A 33 -42.85 -14.95 60.44
C GLU A 33 -43.00 -14.98 58.91
N ILE A 34 -41.96 -15.38 58.18
CA ILE A 34 -42.03 -15.46 56.70
C ILE A 34 -42.91 -16.64 56.25
N TYR A 35 -42.86 -17.78 56.97
CA TYR A 35 -43.67 -18.95 56.64
C TYR A 35 -45.12 -18.86 57.16
N SER A 36 -45.41 -18.14 58.26
CA SER A 36 -46.79 -17.88 58.70
C SER A 36 -47.53 -16.88 57.81
N PHE A 37 -46.80 -16.10 57.01
CA PHE A 37 -47.37 -15.08 56.13
C PHE A 37 -48.06 -15.62 54.87
N LYS A 38 -47.88 -16.91 54.55
CA LYS A 38 -48.58 -17.57 53.44
C LYS A 38 -50.04 -17.92 53.75
N LEU A 39 -50.56 -17.61 54.95
CA LEU A 39 -51.83 -18.16 55.43
C LEU A 39 -52.89 -17.15 55.92
N SER A 40 -52.72 -15.84 55.72
CA SER A 40 -53.74 -14.88 56.18
C SER A 40 -54.22 -13.96 55.06
N SER A 41 -55.26 -14.38 54.35
CA SER A 41 -56.09 -13.52 53.50
C SER A 41 -56.97 -12.54 54.31
N GLU A 42 -56.75 -12.40 55.61
CA GLU A 42 -57.58 -11.64 56.55
C GLU A 42 -56.80 -10.63 57.40
N LEU A 43 -55.59 -10.22 56.98
CA LEU A 43 -54.90 -9.09 57.62
C LEU A 43 -55.55 -7.78 57.17
N GLY A 44 -56.09 -7.03 58.13
CA GLY A 44 -56.66 -5.70 57.91
C GLY A 44 -55.65 -4.75 57.23
N GLY A 45 -56.16 -3.82 56.41
CA GLY A 45 -55.35 -3.04 55.46
C GLY A 45 -54.13 -2.29 56.02
N ASN A 46 -54.09 -2.01 57.33
CA ASN A 46 -52.95 -1.33 57.96
C ASN A 46 -51.72 -2.24 58.19
N ASP A 47 -51.92 -3.52 58.51
CA ASP A 47 -50.80 -4.43 58.80
C ASP A 47 -50.09 -4.87 57.50
N ALA A 48 -50.86 -5.07 56.43
CA ALA A 48 -50.32 -5.32 55.10
C ALA A 48 -49.44 -4.17 54.58
N LEU A 49 -49.78 -2.92 54.95
CA LEU A 49 -49.04 -1.73 54.55
C LEU A 49 -47.69 -1.64 55.29
N ARG A 50 -47.68 -1.90 56.60
CA ARG A 50 -46.48 -1.90 57.43
C ARG A 50 -45.47 -2.98 57.03
N ILE A 51 -45.96 -4.13 56.55
CA ILE A 51 -45.10 -5.22 56.09
C ILE A 51 -44.50 -4.92 54.72
N ARG A 52 -45.25 -4.27 53.81
CA ARG A 52 -44.68 -3.75 52.57
C ARG A 52 -43.59 -2.72 52.81
N GLU A 53 -43.78 -1.84 53.80
CA GLU A 53 -42.76 -0.87 54.21
C GLU A 53 -41.50 -1.56 54.77
N LEU A 54 -41.65 -2.59 55.60
CA LEU A 54 -40.50 -3.34 56.13
C LEU A 54 -39.76 -4.12 55.03
N ILE A 55 -40.47 -4.74 54.08
CA ILE A 55 -39.84 -5.42 52.95
C ILE A 55 -39.12 -4.41 52.05
N ALA A 56 -39.73 -3.26 51.75
CA ALA A 56 -39.11 -2.21 50.96
C ALA A 56 -37.88 -1.62 51.66
N LEU A 57 -37.95 -1.41 52.98
CA LEU A 57 -36.84 -0.97 53.80
C LEU A 57 -35.72 -2.01 53.81
N GLN A 58 -36.05 -3.30 53.92
CA GLN A 58 -35.06 -4.38 53.92
C GLN A 58 -34.43 -4.58 52.53
N GLN A 59 -35.20 -4.44 51.45
CA GLN A 59 -34.70 -4.46 50.08
C GLN A 59 -33.73 -3.31 49.82
N THR A 60 -34.07 -2.09 50.23
CA THR A 60 -33.18 -0.93 50.07
C THR A 60 -31.96 -1.00 50.97
N THR A 61 -32.11 -1.38 52.24
CA THR A 61 -30.98 -1.40 53.19
C THR A 61 -30.02 -2.57 52.99
N VAL A 62 -30.46 -3.69 52.42
CA VAL A 62 -29.62 -4.90 52.32
C VAL A 62 -29.28 -5.26 50.87
N CYS A 63 -30.22 -5.16 49.93
CA CYS A 63 -29.95 -5.59 48.54
C CYS A 63 -29.10 -4.56 47.80
N GLU A 64 -29.36 -3.26 47.94
CA GLU A 64 -28.58 -2.24 47.21
C GLU A 64 -27.08 -2.25 47.57
N PRO A 65 -26.67 -2.32 48.86
CA PRO A 65 -25.25 -2.41 49.19
C PRO A 65 -24.61 -3.72 48.73
N LEU A 66 -25.37 -4.82 48.72
CA LEU A 66 -24.89 -6.12 48.26
C LEU A 66 -24.65 -6.12 46.74
N ASP A 67 -25.56 -5.53 45.97
CA ASP A 67 -25.41 -5.38 44.53
C ASP A 67 -24.25 -4.44 44.18
N GLN A 68 -24.12 -3.31 44.89
CA GLN A 68 -22.97 -2.40 44.75
C GLN A 68 -21.64 -3.10 45.08
N MET A 69 -21.59 -3.88 46.16
CA MET A 69 -20.39 -4.62 46.55
C MET A 69 -20.05 -5.71 45.52
N LYS A 70 -21.04 -6.42 44.99
CA LYS A 70 -20.87 -7.39 43.91
C LYS A 70 -20.31 -6.72 42.67
N GLU A 71 -20.87 -5.59 42.25
CA GLU A 71 -20.41 -4.85 41.08
C GLU A 71 -18.96 -4.37 41.26
N ALA A 72 -18.64 -3.78 42.42
CA ALA A 72 -17.28 -3.36 42.74
C ALA A 72 -16.27 -4.52 42.73
N LEU A 73 -16.66 -5.70 43.24
CA LEU A 73 -15.81 -6.89 43.22
C LEU A 73 -15.59 -7.41 41.79
N THR A 74 -16.65 -7.41 40.96
CA THR A 74 -16.56 -7.83 39.56
C THR A 74 -15.66 -6.90 38.76
N GLN A 75 -15.77 -5.58 38.95
CA GLN A 75 -14.88 -4.60 38.32
C GLN A 75 -13.42 -4.80 38.76
N LYS A 76 -13.18 -5.03 40.06
CA LYS A 76 -11.82 -5.29 40.58
C LYS A 76 -11.22 -6.56 39.99
N LEU A 77 -12.00 -7.64 39.87
CA LEU A 77 -11.57 -8.89 39.28
C LEU A 77 -11.27 -8.74 37.78
N GLU A 78 -12.10 -8.00 37.05
CA GLU A 78 -11.89 -7.74 35.62
C GLU A 78 -10.58 -6.98 35.36
N VAL A 79 -10.30 -5.95 36.17
CA VAL A 79 -9.02 -5.23 36.12
C VAL A 79 -7.84 -6.16 36.40
N HIS A 80 -7.96 -7.06 37.39
CA HIS A 80 -6.89 -8.01 37.71
C HIS A 80 -6.65 -9.01 36.56
N ILE A 81 -7.73 -9.55 35.97
CA ILE A 81 -7.66 -10.45 34.81
C ILE A 81 -6.99 -9.74 33.63
N GLN A 82 -7.34 -8.48 33.37
CA GLN A 82 -6.71 -7.69 32.30
C GLN A 82 -5.21 -7.48 32.55
N GLN A 83 -4.81 -7.20 33.79
CA GLN A 83 -3.40 -7.03 34.17
C GLN A 83 -2.60 -8.32 34.02
N GLU A 84 -3.11 -9.46 34.51
CA GLU A 84 -2.45 -10.75 34.37
C GLU A 84 -2.35 -11.20 32.91
N ASN A 85 -3.41 -11.00 32.12
CA ASN A 85 -3.39 -11.30 30.70
C ASN A 85 -2.35 -10.46 29.96
N ALA A 86 -2.22 -9.17 30.29
CA ALA A 86 -1.17 -8.31 29.72
C ALA A 86 0.24 -8.81 30.09
N ALA A 87 0.47 -9.20 31.35
CA ALA A 87 1.75 -9.76 31.80
C ALA A 87 2.08 -11.08 31.11
N LEU A 88 1.10 -11.97 30.95
CA LEU A 88 1.26 -13.25 30.28
C LEU A 88 1.54 -13.09 28.79
N LEU A 89 0.87 -12.16 28.11
CA LEU A 89 1.16 -11.80 26.71
C LEU A 89 2.58 -11.26 26.57
N TYR A 90 3.04 -10.43 27.51
CA TYR A 90 4.40 -9.91 27.52
C TYR A 90 5.45 -11.03 27.70
N ALA A 91 5.23 -11.96 28.62
CA ALA A 91 6.11 -13.12 28.85
C ALA A 91 6.15 -14.07 27.62
N LYS A 92 4.99 -14.33 27.00
CA LYS A 92 4.91 -15.06 25.73
C LYS A 92 5.67 -14.35 24.61
N ALA A 93 5.57 -13.02 24.54
CA ALA A 93 6.30 -12.24 23.55
C ALA A 93 7.82 -12.31 23.77
N LEU A 94 8.30 -12.35 25.01
CA LEU A 94 9.72 -12.48 25.37
C LEU A 94 10.30 -13.85 25.01
N THR A 95 9.52 -14.91 25.22
CA THR A 95 9.91 -16.30 24.95
C THR A 95 9.63 -16.75 23.53
N SER A 96 8.96 -15.92 22.72
CA SER A 96 8.61 -16.22 21.34
C SER A 96 9.87 -16.54 20.50
N PRO A 97 9.87 -17.66 19.75
CA PRO A 97 10.93 -18.00 18.81
C PRO A 97 11.22 -16.88 17.79
N LEU A 98 10.22 -16.04 17.50
CA LEU A 98 10.33 -14.92 16.57
C LEU A 98 11.41 -13.91 16.95
N ARG A 99 11.76 -13.78 18.24
CA ARG A 99 12.85 -12.89 18.70
C ARG A 99 14.25 -13.44 18.44
N ARG A 100 14.37 -14.75 18.21
CA ARG A 100 15.64 -15.44 17.96
C ARG A 100 15.94 -15.60 16.47
N ILE A 101 15.05 -15.12 15.60
CA ILE A 101 15.25 -15.19 14.16
C ILE A 101 16.33 -14.17 13.77
N PRO A 102 17.41 -14.58 13.10
CA PRO A 102 18.42 -13.66 12.59
C PRO A 102 17.82 -12.60 11.66
N PRO A 103 18.37 -11.37 11.64
CA PRO A 103 17.83 -10.29 10.81
C PRO A 103 17.81 -10.63 9.32
N GLU A 104 18.71 -11.50 8.84
CA GLU A 104 18.74 -11.98 7.45
C GLU A 104 17.47 -12.77 7.11
N ILE A 105 17.07 -13.68 8.01
CA ILE A 105 15.85 -14.48 7.82
C ILE A 105 14.61 -13.59 7.95
N LEU A 106 14.62 -12.63 8.88
CA LEU A 106 13.56 -11.63 8.96
C LEU A 106 13.45 -10.80 7.67
N SER A 107 14.57 -10.37 7.09
CA SER A 107 14.59 -9.65 5.82
C SER A 107 14.00 -10.49 4.68
N VAL A 108 14.29 -11.80 4.63
CA VAL A 108 13.67 -12.73 3.67
C VAL A 108 12.17 -12.88 3.90
N ILE A 109 11.72 -12.95 5.15
CA ILE A 109 10.29 -13.01 5.47
C ILE A 109 9.58 -11.71 5.07
N VAL A 110 10.18 -10.56 5.36
CA VAL A 110 9.65 -9.26 4.94
C VAL A 110 9.60 -9.19 3.42
N GLU A 111 10.67 -9.59 2.74
CA GLU A 111 10.75 -9.64 1.28
C GLU A 111 9.66 -10.56 0.71
N PHE A 112 9.46 -11.74 1.28
CA PHE A 112 8.40 -12.68 0.88
C PHE A 112 7.00 -12.12 1.14
N HIS A 113 6.76 -11.47 2.27
CA HIS A 113 5.45 -10.89 2.56
C HIS A 113 5.13 -9.72 1.63
N VAL A 114 6.10 -8.83 1.39
CA VAL A 114 5.89 -7.68 0.51
C VAL A 114 5.79 -8.13 -0.95
N PHE A 115 6.70 -8.98 -1.41
CA PHE A 115 6.75 -9.39 -2.82
C PHE A 115 5.86 -10.59 -3.17
N ARG A 116 5.54 -11.52 -2.28
CA ARG A 116 4.65 -12.67 -2.62
C ARG A 116 3.25 -12.50 -2.07
N ASN A 117 3.11 -11.99 -0.85
CA ASN A 117 1.80 -11.87 -0.21
C ASN A 117 1.17 -10.47 -0.36
N GLN A 118 1.83 -9.57 -1.12
CA GLN A 118 1.36 -8.20 -1.38
C GLN A 118 1.09 -7.39 -0.10
N GLY A 119 1.77 -7.76 0.98
CA GLY A 119 1.57 -7.14 2.27
C GLY A 119 2.37 -5.84 2.39
N SER A 120 1.91 -4.97 3.29
CA SER A 120 2.57 -3.69 3.53
C SER A 120 3.87 -3.88 4.29
N VAL A 121 4.98 -3.30 3.80
CA VAL A 121 6.25 -3.24 4.55
C VAL A 121 6.07 -2.54 5.89
N TRP A 122 5.10 -1.63 5.97
CA TRP A 122 4.77 -0.88 7.18
C TRP A 122 4.27 -1.78 8.29
N THR A 123 3.57 -2.88 7.98
CA THR A 123 3.10 -3.87 8.97
C THR A 123 4.25 -4.33 9.85
N PHE A 124 5.41 -4.64 9.27
CA PHE A 124 6.59 -5.08 10.02
C PHE A 124 7.27 -3.99 10.83
N MET A 125 7.11 -2.73 10.44
CA MET A 125 7.61 -1.60 11.23
C MET A 125 6.89 -1.45 12.57
N HIS A 126 5.68 -2.00 12.69
CA HIS A 126 4.87 -1.95 13.91
C HIS A 126 5.02 -3.18 14.81
N VAL A 127 5.68 -4.27 14.35
CA VAL A 127 5.81 -5.52 15.13
C VAL A 127 6.78 -5.37 16.31
N CYS A 128 8.08 -5.22 16.04
CA CYS A 128 9.09 -4.95 17.07
C CYS A 128 10.36 -4.35 16.46
N ARG A 129 11.34 -3.99 17.29
CA ARG A 129 12.61 -3.37 16.85
C ARG A 129 13.36 -4.24 15.82
N ALA A 130 13.44 -5.55 16.02
CA ALA A 130 14.16 -6.45 15.10
C ALA A 130 13.50 -6.50 13.71
N TRP A 131 12.17 -6.66 13.65
CA TRP A 131 11.41 -6.63 12.40
C TRP A 131 11.53 -5.29 11.67
N ARG A 132 11.51 -4.18 12.41
CA ARG A 132 11.72 -2.85 11.84
C ARG A 132 13.12 -2.71 11.22
N ILE A 133 14.17 -3.15 11.94
CA ILE A 133 15.54 -3.13 11.42
C ILE A 133 15.66 -3.98 10.16
N ALA A 134 15.09 -5.18 10.16
CA ALA A 134 15.07 -6.06 8.99
C ALA A 134 14.35 -5.40 7.80
N ALA A 135 13.16 -4.82 8.02
CA ALA A 135 12.38 -4.16 6.97
C ALA A 135 13.10 -2.93 6.37
N ILE A 136 13.74 -2.11 7.20
CA ILE A 136 14.55 -0.97 6.75
C ILE A 136 15.83 -1.44 6.04
N GLY A 137 16.47 -2.49 6.58
CA GLY A 137 17.70 -3.08 6.06
C GLY A 137 17.54 -3.73 4.68
N THR A 138 16.33 -4.20 4.34
CA THR A 138 16.03 -4.78 3.03
C THR A 138 15.98 -3.70 1.94
N SER A 139 17.16 -3.29 1.47
CA SER A 139 17.34 -2.18 0.52
C SER A 139 16.52 -2.29 -0.75
N ARG A 140 16.21 -3.52 -1.19
CA ARG A 140 15.41 -3.80 -2.39
C ARG A 140 14.00 -3.23 -2.30
N LEU A 141 13.40 -3.22 -1.11
CA LEU A 141 12.06 -2.67 -0.90
C LEU A 141 12.04 -1.16 -1.19
N TRP A 142 13.11 -0.47 -0.83
CA TRP A 142 13.18 0.99 -0.89
C TRP A 142 13.64 1.55 -2.24
N LYS A 143 13.87 0.70 -3.25
CA LYS A 143 14.35 1.16 -4.58
C LYS A 143 13.25 1.75 -5.44
N ALA A 144 12.00 1.46 -5.13
CA ALA A 144 10.91 1.66 -6.07
C ALA A 144 9.62 2.05 -5.34
N ILE A 145 9.01 3.12 -5.82
CA ILE A 145 7.86 3.80 -5.23
C ILE A 145 6.76 3.84 -6.29
N TYR A 146 5.54 3.52 -5.86
CA TYR A 146 4.35 3.66 -6.66
C TYR A 146 3.38 4.65 -6.01
N LEU A 147 3.12 5.75 -6.72
CA LEU A 147 2.19 6.80 -6.32
C LEU A 147 0.82 6.56 -6.97
N GLY A 148 -0.09 5.89 -6.25
CA GLY A 148 -1.49 5.78 -6.67
C GLY A 148 -2.12 4.41 -6.47
N HIS A 149 -3.22 4.17 -7.18
CA HIS A 149 -3.86 2.87 -7.23
C HIS A 149 -3.16 2.00 -8.29
N PRO A 150 -2.80 0.74 -7.96
CA PRO A 150 -2.20 -0.16 -8.94
C PRO A 150 -3.15 -0.30 -10.14
N PRO A 151 -2.63 -0.38 -11.37
CA PRO A 151 -3.49 -0.74 -12.49
C PRO A 151 -4.13 -2.10 -12.19
N LEU A 152 -5.39 -2.28 -12.57
CA LEU A 152 -6.09 -3.56 -12.42
C LEU A 152 -5.46 -4.69 -13.29
N THR A 153 -4.47 -4.37 -14.12
CA THR A 153 -3.89 -5.25 -15.13
C THR A 153 -2.42 -5.57 -14.87
N ASP A 154 -2.11 -6.89 -14.87
CA ASP A 154 -0.89 -7.67 -15.14
C ASP A 154 0.53 -7.15 -14.88
N VAL A 155 0.75 -5.93 -14.40
CA VAL A 155 2.06 -5.57 -13.87
C VAL A 155 2.21 -6.36 -12.57
N PRO A 156 3.17 -7.29 -12.45
CA PRO A 156 3.38 -8.00 -11.21
C PRO A 156 3.53 -6.95 -10.10
N PRO A 157 2.66 -6.94 -9.06
CA PRO A 157 2.66 -5.91 -8.02
C PRO A 157 3.93 -5.89 -7.15
N TYR A 158 4.92 -6.69 -7.52
CA TYR A 158 6.02 -7.20 -6.72
C TYR A 158 7.28 -6.33 -6.75
N THR A 159 7.21 -5.07 -7.19
CA THR A 159 8.44 -4.24 -7.25
C THR A 159 8.31 -2.86 -6.65
N TYR A 160 7.15 -2.42 -6.13
CA TYR A 160 7.00 -1.03 -5.67
C TYR A 160 6.40 -0.95 -4.26
N ILE A 161 6.96 -0.08 -3.41
CA ILE A 161 6.28 0.35 -2.18
C ILE A 161 5.14 1.28 -2.59
N ARG A 162 3.92 0.88 -2.24
CA ARG A 162 2.74 1.73 -2.34
C ARG A 162 2.77 2.75 -1.21
N CYS A 163 2.76 4.02 -1.57
CA CYS A 163 2.56 5.11 -0.61
C CYS A 163 1.11 5.60 -0.77
N ALA A 164 0.28 5.29 0.22
CA ALA A 164 -1.13 5.69 0.24
C ALA A 164 -1.39 6.94 1.10
N SER A 165 -0.42 7.34 1.92
CA SER A 165 -0.49 8.54 2.77
C SER A 165 0.79 9.38 2.67
N GLU A 166 0.69 10.63 3.09
CA GLU A 166 1.81 11.56 3.18
C GLU A 166 2.91 11.03 4.12
N GLU A 167 2.54 10.45 5.27
CA GLU A 167 3.49 9.93 6.24
C GLU A 167 4.31 8.75 5.67
N GLN A 168 3.66 7.88 4.91
CA GLN A 168 4.33 6.76 4.23
C GLN A 168 5.30 7.27 3.16
N LEU A 169 4.91 8.29 2.40
CA LEU A 169 5.76 8.90 1.39
C LEU A 169 6.96 9.60 2.03
N GLN A 170 6.76 10.39 3.08
CA GLN A 170 7.83 11.03 3.84
C GLN A 170 8.81 9.99 4.42
N ALA A 171 8.28 8.92 5.03
CA ALA A 171 9.09 7.84 5.55
C ALA A 171 9.91 7.16 4.44
N TYR A 172 9.30 6.86 3.30
CA TYR A 172 10.00 6.32 2.13
C TYR A 172 11.13 7.25 1.67
N LEU A 173 10.84 8.55 1.51
CA LEU A 173 11.81 9.54 1.08
C LEU A 173 12.97 9.64 2.07
N LYS A 174 12.71 9.64 3.38
CA LYS A 174 13.76 9.61 4.41
C LYS A 174 14.71 8.43 4.24
N TYR A 175 14.21 7.24 3.88
CA TYR A 175 15.05 6.05 3.73
C TYR A 175 15.74 5.91 2.36
N SER A 176 15.32 6.67 1.34
CA SER A 176 15.91 6.60 0.00
C SER A 176 17.06 7.59 -0.24
N GLU A 177 17.56 8.30 0.78
CA GLU A 177 18.45 9.49 0.67
C GLU A 177 19.66 9.36 -0.26
N SER A 178 20.27 8.18 -0.36
CA SER A 178 21.46 7.96 -1.19
C SER A 178 21.22 7.05 -2.40
N ARG A 179 19.97 6.68 -2.69
CA ARG A 179 19.67 5.59 -3.62
C ARG A 179 18.93 6.07 -4.86
N LEU A 180 19.33 5.48 -6.00
CA LEU A 180 18.56 5.58 -7.22
C LEU A 180 17.14 5.06 -6.99
N THR A 181 16.18 5.90 -7.33
CA THR A 181 14.76 5.63 -7.09
C THR A 181 14.04 5.35 -8.40
N ASP A 182 13.23 4.30 -8.41
CA ASP A 182 12.26 4.04 -9.47
C ASP A 182 10.92 4.65 -9.05
N LEU A 183 10.51 5.71 -9.74
CA LEU A 183 9.25 6.40 -9.47
C LEU A 183 8.23 6.02 -10.53
N ARG A 184 7.14 5.39 -10.09
CA ARG A 184 5.96 5.15 -10.91
C ARG A 184 4.79 5.94 -10.38
N VAL A 185 4.15 6.66 -11.28
CA VAL A 185 2.89 7.35 -11.03
C VAL A 185 1.78 6.44 -11.54
N GLY A 186 0.76 6.24 -10.71
CA GLY A 186 -0.45 5.50 -11.05
C GLY A 186 -1.56 6.40 -11.55
N GLN A 187 -2.74 5.80 -11.76
CA GLN A 187 -3.95 6.56 -12.06
C GLN A 187 -4.46 7.20 -10.77
N LEU A 188 -4.31 8.52 -10.66
CA LEU A 188 -4.86 9.35 -9.59
C LEU A 188 -5.50 10.61 -10.21
N PRO A 189 -6.50 11.21 -9.55
CA PRO A 189 -6.94 12.55 -9.89
C PRO A 189 -5.74 13.52 -9.93
N VAL A 190 -5.70 14.41 -10.93
CA VAL A 190 -4.59 15.35 -11.14
C VAL A 190 -4.30 16.19 -9.89
N SER A 191 -5.33 16.56 -9.12
CA SER A 191 -5.18 17.28 -7.85
C SER A 191 -4.41 16.49 -6.79
N GLN A 192 -4.72 15.21 -6.61
CA GLN A 192 -4.02 14.34 -5.66
C GLN A 192 -2.59 14.05 -6.13
N LEU A 193 -2.41 13.83 -7.42
CA LEU A 193 -1.08 13.63 -7.99
C LEU A 193 -0.20 14.86 -7.80
N LYS A 194 -0.75 16.06 -8.04
CA LYS A 194 -0.06 17.33 -7.79
C LYS A 194 0.41 17.43 -6.34
N LEU A 195 -0.46 17.15 -5.36
CA LEU A 195 -0.11 17.18 -3.94
C LEU A 195 1.02 16.20 -3.60
N LEU A 196 0.95 14.95 -4.08
CA LEU A 196 1.98 13.96 -3.83
C LEU A 196 3.31 14.33 -4.47
N LEU A 197 3.27 14.84 -5.70
CA LEU A 197 4.46 15.27 -6.42
C LEU A 197 5.11 16.51 -5.78
N ASP A 198 4.32 17.49 -5.35
CA ASP A 198 4.78 18.65 -4.60
C ASP A 198 5.44 18.22 -3.28
N LEU A 199 4.89 17.18 -2.63
CA LEU A 199 5.47 16.61 -1.43
C LEU A 199 6.82 15.94 -1.70
N VAL A 200 6.93 15.14 -2.76
CA VAL A 200 8.22 14.54 -3.17
C VAL A 200 9.23 15.65 -3.43
N HIS A 201 8.86 16.67 -4.19
CA HIS A 201 9.76 17.77 -4.52
C HIS A 201 10.20 18.56 -3.28
N ARG A 202 9.28 18.85 -2.36
CA ARG A 202 9.60 19.56 -1.10
C ARG A 202 10.61 18.82 -0.23
N HIS A 203 10.46 17.50 -0.12
CA HIS A 203 11.33 16.69 0.74
C HIS A 203 12.62 16.27 0.03
N LYS A 204 12.60 16.13 -1.29
CA LYS A 204 13.74 15.71 -2.11
C LYS A 204 13.75 16.39 -3.48
N PRO A 205 14.23 17.65 -3.54
CA PRO A 205 14.31 18.37 -4.81
C PRO A 205 15.31 17.73 -5.78
N THR A 206 16.29 16.98 -5.28
CA THR A 206 17.39 16.38 -6.07
C THR A 206 17.30 14.85 -6.14
N ILE A 207 16.09 14.28 -6.08
CA ILE A 207 15.93 12.82 -6.17
C ILE A 207 16.47 12.32 -7.51
N LYS A 208 17.45 11.40 -7.42
CA LYS A 208 18.03 10.73 -8.58
C LYS A 208 17.13 9.59 -9.01
N LEU A 209 16.56 9.72 -10.20
CA LEU A 209 15.65 8.72 -10.75
C LEU A 209 16.39 7.78 -11.68
N ARG A 210 16.19 6.47 -11.49
CA ARG A 210 16.62 5.44 -12.44
C ARG A 210 15.50 5.06 -13.41
N LEU A 211 14.27 5.02 -12.91
CA LEU A 211 13.07 4.80 -13.71
C LEU A 211 12.06 5.87 -13.37
N TYR A 212 11.47 6.49 -14.38
CA TYR A 212 10.31 7.37 -14.23
C TYR A 212 9.19 6.89 -15.15
N SER A 213 8.01 6.64 -14.59
CA SER A 213 6.84 6.21 -15.36
C SER A 213 5.61 7.00 -14.98
N GLU A 214 4.91 7.50 -15.97
CA GLU A 214 3.74 8.36 -15.83
C GLU A 214 2.70 7.98 -16.90
N PRO A 215 1.51 7.52 -16.50
CA PRO A 215 0.47 7.14 -17.44
C PRO A 215 -0.07 8.38 -18.16
N PRO A 216 -0.56 8.24 -19.39
CA PRO A 216 -1.24 9.33 -20.09
C PRO A 216 -2.61 9.59 -19.42
N ILE A 217 -2.65 10.54 -18.48
CA ILE A 217 -3.89 10.99 -17.83
C ILE A 217 -4.33 12.33 -18.44
N PRO A 218 -5.63 12.54 -18.76
CA PRO A 218 -6.13 13.85 -19.14
C PRO A 218 -5.77 14.92 -18.10
N GLY A 219 -5.27 16.08 -18.55
CA GLY A 219 -4.89 17.19 -17.67
C GLY A 219 -3.47 17.12 -17.09
N MET A 220 -2.66 16.12 -17.43
CA MET A 220 -1.26 16.03 -16.97
C MET A 220 -0.38 17.24 -17.32
N ASN A 221 -0.74 17.99 -18.36
CA ASN A 221 -0.05 19.23 -18.73
C ASN A 221 -0.19 20.34 -17.65
N GLN A 222 -1.12 20.18 -16.70
CA GLN A 222 -1.34 21.10 -15.59
C GLN A 222 -0.46 20.78 -14.36
N LEU A 223 0.23 19.64 -14.36
CA LEU A 223 1.13 19.28 -13.27
C LEU A 223 2.33 20.24 -13.24
N PRO A 224 2.82 20.60 -12.04
CA PRO A 224 3.98 21.46 -11.92
C PRO A 224 5.19 20.84 -12.62
N ASN A 225 6.00 21.72 -13.21
CA ASN A 225 7.28 21.31 -13.78
C ASN A 225 8.26 21.03 -12.65
N ILE A 226 8.30 19.77 -12.23
CA ILE A 226 9.18 19.33 -11.15
C ILE A 226 10.54 19.06 -11.74
N GLN A 227 11.54 19.76 -11.20
CA GLN A 227 12.93 19.54 -11.58
C GLN A 227 13.41 18.23 -10.95
N TRP A 228 13.33 17.15 -11.72
CA TRP A 228 13.94 15.87 -11.34
C TRP A 228 15.42 15.85 -11.72
N ASP A 229 16.25 15.11 -10.98
CA ASP A 229 17.61 14.80 -11.45
C ASP A 229 17.55 13.53 -12.33
N PHE A 230 17.65 13.73 -13.65
CA PHE A 230 17.63 12.65 -14.65
C PHE A 230 19.04 12.19 -15.07
N SER A 231 20.11 12.61 -14.40
CA SER A 231 21.49 12.25 -14.75
C SER A 231 21.73 10.73 -14.87
N GLU A 232 21.09 9.95 -13.99
CA GLU A 232 21.19 8.50 -13.87
C GLU A 232 19.96 7.75 -14.42
N LEU A 233 19.10 8.45 -15.19
CA LEU A 233 17.85 7.89 -15.68
C LEU A 233 18.14 6.81 -16.74
N GLN A 234 17.60 5.62 -16.54
CA GLN A 234 17.74 4.49 -17.47
C GLN A 234 16.47 4.25 -18.26
N GLN A 235 15.30 4.50 -17.66
CA GLN A 235 14.01 4.26 -18.29
C GLN A 235 13.05 5.42 -18.05
N LEU A 236 12.45 5.91 -19.12
CA LEU A 236 11.47 6.98 -19.09
C LEU A 236 10.18 6.56 -19.80
N PHE A 237 9.05 6.69 -19.13
CA PHE A 237 7.71 6.52 -19.71
C PHE A 237 6.88 7.74 -19.33
N THR A 238 6.66 8.67 -20.25
CA THR A 238 5.84 9.87 -19.99
C THR A 238 5.35 10.48 -21.28
N VAL A 239 4.25 11.22 -21.21
CA VAL A 239 3.74 12.04 -22.32
C VAL A 239 4.10 13.52 -22.17
N ARG A 240 4.81 13.90 -21.11
CA ARG A 240 5.16 15.30 -20.84
C ARG A 240 6.43 15.71 -21.59
N ARG A 241 6.27 16.66 -22.51
CA ARG A 241 7.38 17.19 -23.33
C ARG A 241 8.57 17.66 -22.50
N GLN A 242 8.33 18.38 -21.41
CA GLN A 242 9.39 18.94 -20.55
C GLN A 242 10.23 17.83 -19.92
N SER A 243 9.60 16.79 -19.38
CA SER A 243 10.31 15.65 -18.77
C SER A 243 11.14 14.88 -19.80
N VAL A 244 10.61 14.66 -21.01
CA VAL A 244 11.38 14.02 -22.09
C VAL A 244 12.57 14.89 -22.51
N GLN A 245 12.35 16.18 -22.75
CA GLN A 245 13.42 17.10 -23.14
C GLN A 245 14.52 17.19 -22.09
N GLN A 246 14.15 17.24 -20.81
CA GLN A 246 15.10 17.27 -19.71
C GLN A 246 15.87 15.95 -19.61
N ALA A 247 15.20 14.80 -19.72
CA ALA A 247 15.85 13.51 -19.69
C ALA A 247 16.83 13.31 -20.85
N VAL A 248 16.48 13.73 -22.06
CA VAL A 248 17.36 13.69 -23.24
C VAL A 248 18.61 14.56 -23.04
N ARG A 249 18.46 15.72 -22.38
CA ARG A 249 19.59 16.63 -22.12
C ARG A 249 20.49 16.18 -20.98
N GLN A 250 19.92 15.61 -19.92
CA GLN A 250 20.64 15.31 -18.68
C GLN A 250 21.13 13.87 -18.58
N SER A 251 20.37 12.91 -19.13
CA SER A 251 20.69 11.50 -18.95
C SER A 251 21.79 11.04 -19.91
N THR A 252 22.84 10.47 -19.33
CA THR A 252 23.88 9.76 -20.11
C THR A 252 23.64 8.25 -20.15
N THR A 253 22.60 7.76 -19.47
CA THR A 253 22.33 6.33 -19.27
C THR A 253 20.98 5.88 -19.80
N LEU A 254 20.23 6.74 -20.49
CA LEU A 254 18.88 6.44 -20.98
C LEU A 254 18.92 5.29 -21.99
N ARG A 255 18.27 4.17 -21.64
CA ARG A 255 18.17 2.96 -22.48
C ARG A 255 16.78 2.76 -23.05
N THR A 256 15.75 3.16 -22.30
CA THR A 256 14.35 3.00 -22.70
C THR A 256 13.64 4.33 -22.65
N LEU A 257 13.00 4.70 -23.75
CA LEU A 257 12.13 5.87 -23.87
C LEU A 257 10.77 5.46 -24.38
N ALA A 258 9.72 5.80 -23.64
CA ALA A 258 8.34 5.68 -24.07
C ALA A 258 7.65 7.04 -23.99
N THR A 259 7.15 7.53 -25.12
CA THR A 259 6.52 8.86 -25.22
C THR A 259 5.53 8.90 -26.39
N THR A 260 4.87 10.04 -26.59
CA THR A 260 4.05 10.25 -27.80
C THR A 260 4.90 10.62 -29.02
N THR A 261 4.41 10.29 -30.22
CA THR A 261 5.01 10.73 -31.49
C THR A 261 5.10 12.25 -31.58
N GLU A 262 4.07 12.96 -31.13
CA GLU A 262 4.05 14.42 -31.12
C GLU A 262 5.19 15.02 -30.28
N VAL A 263 5.40 14.48 -29.07
CA VAL A 263 6.50 14.93 -28.20
C VAL A 263 7.83 14.63 -28.86
N ALA A 264 8.00 13.39 -29.37
CA ALA A 264 9.24 12.93 -29.98
C ALA A 264 9.64 13.78 -31.21
N SER A 265 8.69 14.18 -32.05
CA SER A 265 8.95 15.00 -33.25
C SER A 265 9.36 16.44 -32.92
N LYS A 266 9.12 16.89 -31.69
CA LYS A 266 9.45 18.25 -31.21
C LYS A 266 10.67 18.27 -30.28
N LEU A 267 11.39 17.15 -30.15
CA LEU A 267 12.58 17.05 -29.31
C LEU A 267 13.79 17.67 -30.00
N ASP A 268 14.50 18.48 -29.24
CA ASP A 268 15.85 18.93 -29.59
C ASP A 268 16.84 17.89 -29.05
N ILE A 269 17.35 17.06 -29.95
CA ILE A 269 18.11 15.83 -29.63
C ILE A 269 19.62 16.09 -29.58
N GLY A 270 20.09 17.23 -30.10
CA GLY A 270 21.53 17.59 -30.13
C GLY A 270 22.42 16.44 -30.60
N ASN A 271 23.23 15.89 -29.68
CA ASN A 271 24.21 14.83 -29.93
C ASN A 271 23.63 13.41 -30.11
N GLY A 272 22.31 13.26 -30.21
CA GLY A 272 21.69 11.94 -30.31
C GLY A 272 21.49 11.26 -28.94
N LEU A 273 20.87 10.09 -28.98
CA LEU A 273 20.72 9.19 -27.82
C LEU A 273 21.48 7.89 -28.10
N PRO A 274 22.83 7.90 -28.01
CA PRO A 274 23.66 6.80 -28.51
C PRO A 274 23.47 5.48 -27.73
N ARG A 275 22.88 5.53 -26.53
CA ARG A 275 22.60 4.36 -25.68
C ARG A 275 21.14 3.93 -25.67
N LEU A 276 20.28 4.60 -26.44
CA LEU A 276 18.87 4.24 -26.50
C LEU A 276 18.71 2.90 -27.21
N GLN A 277 18.25 1.91 -26.47
CA GLN A 277 18.07 0.53 -26.93
C GLN A 277 16.61 0.24 -27.26
N ARG A 278 15.67 0.87 -26.55
CA ARG A 278 14.24 0.65 -26.70
C ARG A 278 13.50 1.98 -26.83
N LEU A 279 12.73 2.12 -27.89
CA LEU A 279 11.87 3.27 -28.15
C LEU A 279 10.42 2.80 -28.32
N ILE A 280 9.51 3.39 -27.57
CA ILE A 280 8.07 3.15 -27.65
C ILE A 280 7.41 4.49 -27.97
N LEU A 281 6.75 4.58 -29.12
CA LEU A 281 6.04 5.79 -29.55
C LEU A 281 4.54 5.50 -29.61
N ALA A 282 3.73 6.39 -29.06
CA ALA A 282 2.27 6.29 -29.12
C ALA A 282 1.61 7.55 -29.67
N GLY A 283 0.41 7.43 -30.22
CA GLY A 283 -0.48 8.56 -30.49
C GLY A 283 -0.96 8.71 -31.95
N ALA A 284 -1.68 9.79 -32.19
CA ALA A 284 -2.45 9.99 -33.42
C ALA A 284 -1.63 10.47 -34.62
N SER A 285 -0.40 10.94 -34.42
CA SER A 285 0.39 11.41 -35.55
C SER A 285 0.92 10.25 -36.38
N GLY A 286 0.56 10.21 -37.67
CA GLY A 286 1.18 9.33 -38.66
C GLY A 286 2.61 9.75 -39.03
N GLN A 287 3.07 10.94 -38.61
CA GLN A 287 4.43 11.39 -38.84
C GLN A 287 5.37 10.81 -37.77
N LEU A 288 6.33 10.01 -38.22
CA LEU A 288 7.39 9.48 -37.37
C LEU A 288 8.48 10.53 -37.12
N PRO A 289 9.07 10.57 -35.90
CA PRO A 289 10.15 11.49 -35.56
C PRO A 289 11.46 11.05 -36.23
N ARG A 290 11.59 11.29 -37.54
CA ARG A 290 12.73 10.82 -38.35
C ARG A 290 14.09 11.19 -37.76
N GLN A 291 14.25 12.45 -37.31
CA GLN A 291 15.51 12.91 -36.71
C GLN A 291 15.90 12.11 -35.47
N LEU A 292 14.94 11.73 -34.63
CA LEU A 292 15.17 10.86 -33.47
C LEU A 292 15.59 9.46 -33.92
N LEU A 293 14.87 8.88 -34.87
CA LEU A 293 15.12 7.51 -35.31
C LEU A 293 16.50 7.36 -35.97
N VAL A 294 16.88 8.31 -36.84
CA VAL A 294 18.18 8.30 -37.52
C VAL A 294 19.36 8.47 -36.55
N THR A 295 19.18 9.22 -35.46
CA THR A 295 20.25 9.45 -34.47
C THR A 295 20.42 8.29 -33.47
N CYS A 296 19.47 7.37 -33.38
CA CYS A 296 19.49 6.25 -32.44
C CYS A 296 20.17 5.01 -33.03
N THR A 297 21.50 5.05 -33.19
CA THR A 297 22.28 3.96 -33.80
C THR A 297 22.27 2.64 -33.02
N SER A 298 22.00 2.70 -31.71
CA SER A 298 21.92 1.53 -30.81
C SER A 298 20.49 1.01 -30.59
N LEU A 299 19.52 1.42 -31.41
CA LEU A 299 18.12 1.04 -31.23
C LEU A 299 17.89 -0.43 -31.60
N HIS A 300 17.55 -1.26 -30.61
CA HIS A 300 17.29 -2.70 -30.79
C HIS A 300 15.80 -3.02 -30.87
N THR A 301 14.97 -2.28 -30.13
CA THR A 301 13.52 -2.46 -30.10
C THR A 301 12.81 -1.16 -30.40
N LEU A 302 11.94 -1.18 -31.40
CA LEU A 302 11.05 -0.08 -31.75
C LEU A 302 9.61 -0.58 -31.68
N ALA A 303 8.81 0.07 -30.83
CA ALA A 303 7.37 -0.17 -30.76
C ALA A 303 6.61 1.11 -31.15
N LEU A 304 5.74 1.00 -32.14
CA LEU A 304 4.89 2.06 -32.64
C LEU A 304 3.45 1.71 -32.33
N ASN A 305 2.77 2.55 -31.54
CA ASN A 305 1.38 2.41 -31.16
C ASN A 305 0.57 3.61 -31.68
N LEU A 306 0.28 3.58 -32.97
CA LEU A 306 -0.26 4.69 -33.73
C LEU A 306 -1.76 4.53 -33.97
N ASP A 307 -2.45 5.63 -34.21
CA ASP A 307 -3.87 5.59 -34.61
C ASP A 307 -4.04 5.45 -36.13
N TYR A 308 -2.98 5.72 -36.90
CA TYR A 308 -2.92 5.56 -38.35
C TYR A 308 -1.61 4.89 -38.76
N ALA A 309 -1.60 4.20 -39.91
CA ALA A 309 -0.36 3.70 -40.49
C ALA A 309 0.62 4.86 -40.75
N PRO A 310 1.90 4.70 -40.39
CA PRO A 310 2.88 5.74 -40.66
C PRO A 310 3.18 5.78 -42.16
N ILE A 311 3.15 6.97 -42.75
CA ILE A 311 3.55 7.20 -44.15
C ILE A 311 5.00 7.67 -44.12
N VAL A 312 5.90 6.89 -44.70
CA VAL A 312 7.35 7.10 -44.59
C VAL A 312 8.01 6.85 -45.93
N ASP A 313 8.22 7.92 -46.70
CA ASP A 313 9.00 7.90 -47.94
C ASP A 313 10.17 8.92 -47.84
N PRO A 314 11.46 8.49 -47.94
CA PRO A 314 11.94 7.11 -48.00
C PRO A 314 11.83 6.35 -46.66
N PRO A 315 11.93 4.99 -46.67
CA PRO A 315 12.01 4.16 -45.46
C PRO A 315 13.14 4.59 -44.52
N ILE A 316 12.95 4.40 -43.21
CA ILE A 316 13.96 4.78 -42.21
C ILE A 316 14.94 3.62 -42.01
N GLU A 317 16.23 3.89 -42.23
CA GLU A 317 17.31 2.93 -41.99
C GLU A 317 17.60 2.77 -40.49
N LEU A 318 17.38 1.58 -39.96
CA LEU A 318 17.63 1.24 -38.54
C LEU A 318 18.52 -0.02 -38.46
N PRO A 319 19.85 0.10 -38.68
CA PRO A 319 20.74 -1.05 -38.90
C PRO A 319 20.90 -2.00 -37.71
N SER A 320 20.56 -1.54 -36.49
CA SER A 320 20.66 -2.31 -35.25
C SER A 320 19.32 -2.88 -34.78
N LEU A 321 18.22 -2.62 -35.50
CA LEU A 321 16.88 -2.97 -35.04
C LEU A 321 16.65 -4.48 -35.15
N VAL A 322 16.40 -5.12 -34.00
CA VAL A 322 16.15 -6.57 -33.89
C VAL A 322 14.67 -6.87 -33.77
N LYS A 323 13.92 -6.02 -33.06
CA LYS A 323 12.49 -6.18 -32.80
C LYS A 323 11.71 -4.95 -33.24
N PHE A 324 10.72 -5.15 -34.08
CA PHE A 324 9.77 -4.12 -34.50
C PHE A 324 8.34 -4.53 -34.14
N CYS A 325 7.66 -3.69 -33.36
CA CYS A 325 6.25 -3.86 -33.03
C CYS A 325 5.47 -2.69 -33.62
N LEU A 326 4.50 -2.97 -34.51
CA LEU A 326 3.61 -1.97 -35.08
C LEU A 326 2.17 -2.29 -34.71
N VAL A 327 1.57 -1.40 -33.94
CA VAL A 327 0.16 -1.37 -33.61
C VAL A 327 -0.45 -0.14 -34.26
N ALA A 328 -1.27 -0.30 -35.29
CA ALA A 328 -1.86 0.81 -36.04
C ALA A 328 -3.39 0.70 -36.11
N GLY A 329 -4.09 1.83 -36.00
CA GLY A 329 -5.49 1.93 -36.43
C GLY A 329 -5.58 2.14 -37.94
N GLY A 330 -6.65 1.64 -38.57
CA GLY A 330 -6.92 1.88 -40.00
C GLY A 330 -6.25 0.94 -41.00
N GLY A 331 -5.66 -0.17 -40.54
CA GLY A 331 -4.92 -1.12 -41.40
C GLY A 331 -3.48 -0.67 -41.65
N VAL A 332 -2.60 -1.62 -42.00
CA VAL A 332 -1.21 -1.32 -42.34
C VAL A 332 -1.16 -1.04 -43.84
N GLY A 333 -0.66 0.13 -44.22
CA GLY A 333 -0.46 0.48 -45.63
C GLY A 333 0.46 -0.52 -46.34
N ALA A 334 0.48 -0.50 -47.68
CA ALA A 334 1.35 -1.37 -48.47
C ALA A 334 2.86 -1.07 -48.26
N GLU A 335 3.19 0.11 -47.76
CA GLU A 335 4.56 0.59 -47.64
C GLU A 335 5.17 0.28 -46.28
N TRP A 336 6.39 -0.25 -46.32
CA TRP A 336 7.13 -0.67 -45.14
C TRP A 336 7.98 0.49 -44.58
N PRO A 337 7.72 0.97 -43.34
CA PRO A 337 8.30 2.23 -42.87
C PRO A 337 9.77 2.14 -42.43
N VAL A 338 10.32 0.93 -42.29
CA VAL A 338 11.63 0.71 -41.64
C VAL A 338 12.46 -0.31 -42.40
N ASN A 339 13.67 0.06 -42.80
CA ASN A 339 14.63 -0.89 -43.32
C ASN A 339 15.59 -1.32 -42.19
N SER A 340 15.66 -2.62 -41.89
CA SER A 340 16.63 -3.16 -40.94
C SER A 340 17.11 -4.55 -41.37
N PRO A 341 18.41 -4.71 -41.68
CA PRO A 341 18.97 -6.02 -42.06
C PRO A 341 19.05 -7.00 -40.88
N LYS A 342 18.87 -6.55 -39.64
CA LYS A 342 18.95 -7.38 -38.42
C LYS A 342 17.59 -7.69 -37.81
N LEU A 343 16.50 -7.38 -38.49
CA LEU A 343 15.15 -7.60 -37.96
C LEU A 343 14.88 -9.11 -37.81
N ARG A 344 14.64 -9.56 -36.59
CA ARG A 344 14.35 -10.96 -36.24
C ARG A 344 12.92 -11.17 -35.78
N GLU A 345 12.41 -10.20 -35.03
CA GLU A 345 11.06 -10.24 -34.48
C GLU A 345 10.24 -9.13 -35.10
N LEU A 346 9.19 -9.53 -35.81
CA LEU A 346 8.18 -8.61 -36.31
C LEU A 346 6.82 -8.93 -35.71
N GLU A 347 6.25 -7.94 -35.04
CA GLU A 347 4.90 -7.99 -34.49
C GLU A 347 4.06 -6.89 -35.13
N VAL A 348 3.00 -7.31 -35.84
CA VAL A 348 2.04 -6.38 -36.43
C VAL A 348 0.66 -6.69 -35.87
N ALA A 349 0.01 -5.66 -35.31
CA ALA A 349 -1.34 -5.74 -34.79
C ALA A 349 -2.17 -4.54 -35.25
N THR A 350 -3.47 -4.74 -35.40
CA THR A 350 -4.42 -3.67 -35.70
C THR A 350 -5.18 -3.29 -34.44
N LYS A 351 -5.30 -1.98 -34.17
CA LYS A 351 -6.22 -1.49 -33.13
C LYS A 351 -7.64 -1.69 -33.61
N LEU A 352 -8.40 -2.56 -32.94
CA LEU A 352 -9.85 -2.60 -33.09
C LEU A 352 -10.46 -1.51 -32.19
N PRO A 353 -11.40 -0.69 -32.69
CA PRO A 353 -11.88 0.50 -31.98
C PRO A 353 -12.55 0.24 -30.61
N ASN A 354 -12.84 -1.02 -30.23
CA ASN A 354 -13.52 -1.35 -28.97
C ASN A 354 -13.04 -2.65 -28.29
N PHE A 355 -11.92 -3.24 -28.72
CA PHE A 355 -11.43 -4.50 -28.16
C PHE A 355 -9.95 -4.41 -27.80
N SER A 356 -9.57 -5.03 -26.68
CA SER A 356 -8.17 -5.34 -26.36
C SER A 356 -7.50 -6.02 -27.56
N PRO A 357 -6.22 -5.71 -27.86
CA PRO A 357 -5.55 -6.13 -29.09
C PRO A 357 -5.66 -7.64 -29.27
N THR A 358 -6.34 -8.08 -30.34
CA THR A 358 -6.88 -9.45 -30.41
C THR A 358 -6.07 -10.38 -31.32
N ARG A 359 -5.08 -9.87 -32.08
CA ARG A 359 -4.21 -10.70 -32.92
C ARG A 359 -2.81 -10.08 -33.01
N SER A 360 -1.84 -10.71 -32.36
CA SER A 360 -0.41 -10.52 -32.64
C SER A 360 -0.01 -11.58 -33.65
N ILE A 361 0.44 -11.16 -34.84
CA ILE A 361 1.15 -12.05 -35.76
C ILE A 361 2.63 -11.84 -35.48
N THR A 362 3.27 -12.87 -34.93
CA THR A 362 4.71 -12.85 -34.64
C THR A 362 5.42 -13.62 -35.74
N PHE A 363 6.21 -12.92 -36.55
CA PHE A 363 7.12 -13.56 -37.50
C PHE A 363 8.49 -13.66 -36.85
N ASN A 364 9.02 -14.88 -36.77
CA ASN A 364 10.42 -15.12 -36.49
C ASN A 364 11.14 -15.20 -37.84
N ALA A 365 11.89 -14.16 -38.21
CA ALA A 365 12.76 -14.22 -39.37
C ALA A 365 13.93 -15.16 -39.04
N ALA A 366 14.10 -16.21 -39.85
CA ALA A 366 15.16 -17.21 -39.72
C ALA A 366 16.53 -16.65 -40.13
#